data_AF-A0A9E5QDF6-F1
#
_entry.id   AF-A0A9E5QDF6-F1
#
_cell.length_a   1.000
_cell.length_b   1.000
_cell.length_c   1.000
_cell.angle_alpha   90.00
_cell.angle_beta   90.00
_cell.angle_gamma   90.00
#
_symmetry.space_group_name_H-M   'P 1'
#
loop_
_entity.id
_entity.type
_entity.pdbx_description
1 polymer ?
#
loop_
_entity_poly.entity_id
_entity_poly.type
_entity_poly.pdbx_seq_one_letter_code
_entity_poly.pdbx_strand_id
1 'polypeptide(L)'
;MKALFIASEFPPLQQNVTRTTKFVKYLDRSCCEPLVLTINKKSMEAVDHTFDKEIPDDLKIYRAFFPNIFANTRKQYRLYKKELDNYQNTKNVFIKCLLWLKILLRRRIPGVIKNLIWQNFLIPDNRMPWIPFAVCKGIKICREENIDVIYSSAPCYSNHIVAWIIKGALNKKWVADYRDLWTTTLYRHYGSGWRKRLEKGIERRLVDKMDAILVVTDTMKSIMLKKYAGLNENRIKVITNGYDPDDFKDITEGTSGNEFIISYTGVIYSSYKLDCFLHGIGDLIKEKPDLKREIKILFIGDINSDKKANMVNIIKNRDLIEIIRLEGKIPRAQALEVQKNSSLLLFHLSPEMTESGAVSSKLYDYWAAEKPILALLPSGSLAAEYVIKSNTGCVVDPHDSEAIKNAVWSYYQEFQSGSKTYRPNMEFISKFDRRELARQLNGIFDSLSGSQ
;
A
#
# COMPACT_ATOMS: atom_id res chain seq x y z
N MET A 1 -10.84 25.86 -2.52
CA MET A 1 -10.96 25.20 -1.20
C MET A 1 -9.61 24.60 -0.82
N LYS A 2 -9.30 24.48 0.48
CA LYS A 2 -8.05 23.89 0.99
C LYS A 2 -8.28 22.61 1.80
N ALA A 3 -7.49 21.58 1.52
CA ALA A 3 -7.58 20.28 2.18
C ALA A 3 -6.31 19.94 2.97
N LEU A 4 -6.45 19.58 4.25
CA LEU A 4 -5.34 19.07 5.06
C LEU A 4 -5.27 17.53 4.99
N PHE A 5 -4.27 17.01 4.29
CA PHE A 5 -3.94 15.60 4.18
C PHE A 5 -3.10 15.15 5.38
N ILE A 6 -3.70 14.35 6.25
CA ILE A 6 -3.05 13.76 7.43
C ILE A 6 -2.55 12.37 7.03
N ALA A 7 -1.25 12.27 6.79
CA ALA A 7 -0.58 11.06 6.36
C ALA A 7 0.78 10.93 7.05
N SER A 8 0.83 10.17 8.14
CA SER A 8 2.07 9.81 8.83
C SER A 8 3.08 9.08 7.92
N GLU A 9 2.56 8.40 6.89
CA GLU A 9 3.29 7.75 5.81
C GLU A 9 3.22 8.63 4.55
N PHE A 10 4.22 9.50 4.38
CA PHE A 10 4.34 10.39 3.23
C PHE A 10 5.83 10.58 2.90
N PRO A 11 6.20 10.91 1.64
CA PRO A 11 7.60 11.08 1.28
C PRO A 11 8.38 12.04 2.21
N PRO A 12 9.67 11.77 2.44
CA PRO A 12 10.47 10.75 1.75
C PRO A 12 10.48 9.39 2.48
N LEU A 13 9.39 8.97 3.15
CA LEU A 13 9.30 7.59 3.64
C LEU A 13 9.19 6.57 2.50
N GLN A 14 9.76 5.39 2.70
CA GLN A 14 9.80 4.36 1.66
C GLN A 14 8.48 3.62 1.41
N GLN A 15 7.65 3.40 2.44
CA GLN A 15 6.52 2.46 2.36
C GLN A 15 5.17 3.16 2.45
N ASN A 16 4.19 2.61 1.71
CA ASN A 16 2.78 3.01 1.74
C ASN A 16 2.53 4.49 1.39
N VAL A 17 3.45 5.15 0.68
CA VAL A 17 3.32 6.57 0.35
C VAL A 17 2.55 6.84 -0.95
N THR A 18 2.52 5.87 -1.88
CA THR A 18 2.10 6.07 -3.28
C THR A 18 0.73 6.72 -3.43
N ARG A 19 -0.33 6.20 -2.78
CA ARG A 19 -1.70 6.69 -3.00
C ARG A 19 -1.86 8.17 -2.66
N THR A 20 -1.44 8.57 -1.45
CA THR A 20 -1.54 9.96 -1.01
C THR A 20 -0.66 10.87 -1.86
N THR A 21 0.57 10.44 -2.19
CA THR A 21 1.47 11.20 -3.09
C THR A 21 0.84 11.43 -4.45
N LYS A 22 0.26 10.39 -5.06
CA LYS A 22 -0.37 10.50 -6.39
C LYS A 22 -1.66 11.33 -6.36
N PHE A 23 -2.43 11.31 -5.27
CA PHE A 23 -3.55 12.25 -5.12
C PHE A 23 -3.04 13.69 -5.07
N VAL A 24 -2.09 14.01 -4.18
CA VAL A 24 -1.60 15.40 -4.12
C VAL A 24 -0.89 15.83 -5.41
N LYS A 25 -0.28 14.93 -6.17
CA LYS A 25 0.25 15.22 -7.51
C LYS A 25 -0.85 15.65 -8.49
N TYR A 26 -1.96 14.92 -8.56
CA TYR A 26 -2.96 15.06 -9.63
C TYR A 26 -4.25 15.80 -9.26
N LEU A 27 -4.46 16.15 -7.98
CA LEU A 27 -5.61 16.97 -7.58
C LEU A 27 -5.61 18.29 -8.35
N ASP A 28 -6.80 18.69 -8.81
CA ASP A 28 -6.97 19.94 -9.55
C ASP A 28 -6.89 21.08 -8.55
N ARG A 29 -5.87 21.93 -8.73
CA ARG A 29 -5.57 23.04 -7.82
C ARG A 29 -6.63 24.13 -7.86
N SER A 30 -7.41 24.22 -8.94
CA SER A 30 -8.54 25.15 -9.03
C SER A 30 -9.70 24.73 -8.11
N CYS A 31 -9.91 23.41 -7.92
CA CYS A 31 -10.90 22.86 -6.99
C CYS A 31 -10.35 22.83 -5.55
N CYS A 32 -9.21 22.15 -5.37
CA CYS A 32 -8.67 21.80 -4.08
C CYS A 32 -7.16 22.02 -4.01
N GLU A 33 -6.72 22.92 -3.13
CA GLU A 33 -5.31 23.09 -2.77
C GLU A 33 -4.96 22.12 -1.61
N PRO A 34 -4.10 21.11 -1.83
CA PRO A 34 -3.71 20.17 -0.78
C PRO A 34 -2.56 20.70 0.06
N LEU A 35 -2.63 20.49 1.37
CA LEU A 35 -1.55 20.69 2.33
C LEU A 35 -1.33 19.38 3.08
N VAL A 36 -0.08 19.00 3.36
CA VAL A 36 0.23 17.70 3.98
C VAL A 36 0.73 17.89 5.42
N LEU A 37 0.16 17.12 6.35
CA LEU A 37 0.69 16.93 7.70
C LEU A 37 1.24 15.50 7.85
N THR A 38 2.54 15.40 8.06
CA THR A 38 3.26 14.13 8.20
C THR A 38 4.27 14.17 9.36
N ILE A 39 5.06 13.11 9.53
CA ILE A 39 6.08 13.02 10.58
C ILE A 39 7.34 13.83 10.24
N ASN A 40 8.08 14.21 11.28
CA ASN A 40 9.41 14.83 11.16
C ASN A 40 10.46 13.88 10.56
N LYS A 41 11.30 14.43 9.65
CA LYS A 41 12.33 13.67 8.94
C LYS A 41 13.30 12.94 9.87
N LYS A 42 13.65 13.55 11.00
CA LYS A 42 14.58 12.98 11.99
C LYS A 42 14.11 11.63 12.54
N SER A 43 12.79 11.42 12.61
CA SER A 43 12.15 10.20 13.15
C SER A 43 11.87 9.13 12.10
N MET A 44 12.35 9.32 10.86
CA MET A 44 12.24 8.34 9.78
C MET A 44 13.37 7.30 9.89
N GLU A 45 13.02 6.02 9.83
CA GLU A 45 14.00 4.92 9.89
C GLU A 45 14.51 4.53 8.49
N ALA A 46 13.66 4.65 7.47
CA ALA A 46 13.99 4.38 6.08
C ALA A 46 13.49 5.54 5.20
N VAL A 47 14.44 6.21 4.54
CA VAL A 47 14.18 7.33 3.64
C VAL A 47 14.37 6.84 2.21
N ASP A 48 13.46 7.21 1.33
CA ASP A 48 13.46 6.94 -0.10
C ASP A 48 13.06 8.23 -0.84
N HIS A 49 13.98 8.69 -1.68
CA HIS A 49 13.81 9.92 -2.46
C HIS A 49 13.20 9.68 -3.84
N THR A 50 12.82 8.43 -4.17
CA THR A 50 12.20 8.08 -5.45
C THR A 50 10.92 8.89 -5.71
N PHE A 51 10.16 9.19 -4.66
CA PHE A 51 8.94 9.99 -4.75
C PHE A 51 9.16 11.50 -4.70
N ASP A 52 10.38 12.00 -4.54
CA ASP A 52 10.60 13.45 -4.43
C ASP A 52 10.22 14.16 -5.73
N LYS A 53 10.46 13.52 -6.89
CA LYS A 53 10.04 14.02 -8.21
C LYS A 53 8.51 14.02 -8.42
N GLU A 54 7.78 13.29 -7.57
CA GLU A 54 6.31 13.19 -7.63
C GLU A 54 5.63 14.26 -6.78
N ILE A 55 6.39 14.98 -5.95
CA ILE A 55 5.88 16.02 -5.07
C ILE A 55 5.94 17.35 -5.83
N PRO A 56 4.79 18.03 -6.02
CA PRO A 56 4.79 19.37 -6.60
C PRO A 56 5.59 20.35 -5.74
N ASP A 57 6.39 21.21 -6.39
CA ASP A 57 7.30 22.16 -5.70
C ASP A 57 6.56 23.14 -4.78
N ASP A 58 5.31 23.45 -5.11
CA ASP A 58 4.43 24.35 -4.37
C ASP A 58 3.71 23.66 -3.19
N LEU A 59 3.84 22.33 -3.03
CA LEU A 59 3.14 21.58 -1.99
C LEU A 59 3.64 21.93 -0.59
N LYS A 60 2.78 22.53 0.23
CA LYS A 60 3.08 22.81 1.64
C LYS A 60 3.06 21.52 2.48
N ILE A 61 4.24 21.07 2.91
CA ILE A 61 4.41 19.90 3.78
C ILE A 61 4.81 20.33 5.20
N TYR A 62 3.89 20.16 6.15
CA TYR A 62 4.14 20.34 7.57
C TYR A 62 4.54 19.03 8.22
N ARG A 63 5.56 19.10 9.07
CA ARG A 63 6.09 17.93 9.76
C ARG A 63 5.93 18.07 11.27
N ALA A 64 5.16 17.18 11.88
CA ALA A 64 4.95 17.10 13.32
C ALA A 64 5.93 16.12 13.96
N PHE A 65 6.30 16.40 15.20
CA PHE A 65 7.23 15.57 15.96
C PHE A 65 6.64 14.17 16.23
N PHE A 66 7.36 13.13 15.83
CA PHE A 66 7.07 11.75 16.21
C PHE A 66 8.12 11.27 17.21
N PRO A 67 7.77 11.10 18.50
CA PRO A 67 8.66 10.48 19.45
C PRO A 67 8.68 8.98 19.17
N ASN A 68 9.61 8.53 18.33
CA ASN A 68 9.87 7.10 18.20
C ASN A 68 10.37 6.59 19.57
N ILE A 69 9.51 5.89 20.31
CA ILE A 69 9.77 5.43 21.69
C ILE A 69 10.74 4.23 21.68
N PHE A 70 10.92 3.58 20.52
CA PHE A 70 11.70 2.34 20.38
C PHE A 70 12.95 2.49 19.52
N ALA A 71 13.17 3.69 18.98
CA ALA A 71 14.43 4.16 18.40
C ALA A 71 15.65 3.74 19.26
N ASN A 72 16.42 2.76 18.76
CA ASN A 72 17.47 2.08 19.53
C ASN A 72 18.80 2.87 19.62
N THR A 73 18.88 4.11 19.11
CA THR A 73 20.15 4.84 19.00
C THR A 73 20.23 6.03 19.96
N ARG A 74 21.29 6.08 20.79
CA ARG A 74 21.69 7.28 21.56
C ARG A 74 21.81 8.54 20.66
N LYS A 75 22.17 8.33 19.38
CA LYS A 75 22.23 9.35 18.32
C LYS A 75 20.88 10.01 18.05
N GLN A 76 19.81 9.22 17.93
CA GLN A 76 18.46 9.73 17.71
C GLN A 76 17.97 10.54 18.92
N TYR A 77 18.26 10.10 20.16
CA TYR A 77 17.91 10.88 21.36
C TYR A 77 18.55 12.28 21.41
N ARG A 78 19.85 12.42 21.08
CA ARG A 78 20.52 13.75 21.01
C ARG A 78 19.87 14.67 19.97
N LEU A 79 19.39 14.12 18.86
CA LEU A 79 18.71 14.88 17.80
C LEU A 79 17.35 15.44 18.23
N TYR A 80 16.68 14.79 19.18
CA TYR A 80 15.37 15.20 19.69
C TYR A 80 15.41 16.00 20.97
N LYS A 81 16.51 15.98 21.75
CA LYS A 81 16.59 16.67 23.04
C LYS A 81 16.16 18.15 22.92
N LYS A 82 16.67 18.86 21.91
CA LYS A 82 16.34 20.26 21.64
C LYS A 82 14.86 20.49 21.25
N GLU A 83 14.26 19.56 20.51
CA GLU A 83 12.82 19.61 20.18
C GLU A 83 11.96 19.28 21.40
N LEU A 84 12.36 18.28 22.20
CA LEU A 84 11.73 17.93 23.47
C LEU A 84 11.73 19.11 24.44
N ASP A 85 12.86 19.79 24.61
CA ASP A 85 13.02 20.91 25.54
C ASP A 85 12.07 22.07 25.14
N ASN A 86 11.88 22.31 23.83
CA ASN A 86 10.87 23.25 23.33
C ASN A 86 9.42 22.82 23.66
N TYR A 87 9.13 21.52 23.67
CA TYR A 87 7.80 20.99 24.03
C TYR A 87 7.58 20.88 25.56
N GLN A 88 8.63 20.79 26.38
CA GLN A 88 8.53 20.72 27.84
C GLN A 88 7.98 22.02 28.46
N ASN A 89 8.21 23.16 27.81
CA ASN A 89 7.62 24.45 28.19
C ASN A 89 6.15 24.61 27.76
N THR A 90 5.53 23.60 27.16
CA THR A 90 4.10 23.66 26.80
C THR A 90 3.20 23.45 28.02
N LYS A 91 2.07 24.16 28.09
CA LYS A 91 1.02 23.94 29.11
C LYS A 91 0.27 22.59 28.93
N ASN A 92 0.59 21.79 27.92
CA ASN A 92 -0.16 20.59 27.57
C ASN A 92 0.28 19.38 28.43
N VAL A 93 -0.53 19.05 29.43
CA VAL A 93 -0.32 17.95 30.39
C VAL A 93 -0.12 16.60 29.69
N PHE A 94 -0.79 16.36 28.56
CA PHE A 94 -0.72 15.10 27.83
C PHE A 94 0.66 14.91 27.17
N ILE A 95 1.24 15.99 26.63
CA ILE A 95 2.59 15.98 26.07
C ILE A 95 3.61 15.69 27.18
N LYS A 96 3.46 16.31 28.36
CA LYS A 96 4.31 16.03 29.53
C LYS A 96 4.23 14.56 29.95
N CYS A 97 3.03 13.96 29.95
CA CYS A 97 2.83 12.55 30.29
C CYS A 97 3.54 11.59 29.31
N LEU A 98 3.44 11.83 28.00
CA LEU A 98 4.14 11.01 26.98
C LEU A 98 5.66 11.12 27.07
N LEU A 99 6.17 12.32 27.38
CA LEU A 99 7.59 12.55 27.62
C LEU A 99 8.06 11.80 28.88
N TRP A 100 7.25 11.80 29.94
CA TRP A 100 7.48 11.03 31.16
C TRP A 100 7.46 9.51 30.92
N LEU A 101 6.48 9.01 30.17
CA LEU A 101 6.40 7.61 29.74
C LEU A 101 7.66 7.18 29.01
N LYS A 102 8.23 8.03 28.14
CA LYS A 102 9.50 7.74 27.46
C LYS A 102 10.70 7.73 28.43
N ILE A 103 10.73 8.61 29.42
CA ILE A 103 11.77 8.62 30.46
C ILE A 103 11.70 7.33 31.31
N LEU A 104 10.49 6.87 31.63
CA LEU A 104 10.27 5.60 32.32
C LEU A 104 10.68 4.40 31.44
N LEU A 105 10.35 4.44 30.14
CA LEU A 105 10.70 3.40 29.17
C LEU A 105 12.18 3.43 28.73
N ARG A 106 12.98 4.41 29.19
CA ARG A 106 14.45 4.51 28.99
C ARG A 106 15.22 3.42 29.74
N ARG A 107 14.64 2.85 30.80
CA ARG A 107 15.22 1.69 31.48
C ARG A 107 15.34 0.55 30.48
N ARG A 108 16.34 -0.33 30.62
CA ARG A 108 16.64 -1.41 29.68
C ARG A 108 15.49 -2.43 29.71
N ILE A 109 14.40 -2.15 28.99
CA ILE A 109 13.25 -3.04 28.89
C ILE A 109 13.68 -4.26 28.09
N PRO A 110 13.57 -5.49 28.64
CA PRO A 110 13.79 -6.72 27.90
C PRO A 110 13.04 -6.71 26.56
N GLY A 111 13.65 -7.27 25.50
CA GLY A 111 13.04 -7.29 24.15
C GLY A 111 11.64 -7.89 24.12
N VAL A 112 11.37 -8.87 25.00
CA VAL A 112 10.05 -9.50 25.17
C VAL A 112 8.99 -8.49 25.64
N ILE A 113 9.30 -7.64 26.62
CA ILE A 113 8.36 -6.62 27.12
C ILE A 113 8.17 -5.50 26.08
N LYS A 114 9.22 -5.15 25.32
CA LYS A 114 9.07 -4.22 24.18
C LYS A 114 8.09 -4.77 23.13
N ASN A 115 8.21 -6.05 22.78
CA ASN A 115 7.29 -6.70 21.84
C ASN A 115 5.87 -6.77 22.39
N LEU A 116 5.68 -7.07 23.69
CA LEU A 116 4.36 -7.05 24.32
C LEU A 116 3.71 -5.65 24.29
N ILE A 117 4.48 -4.59 24.56
CA ILE A 117 4.02 -3.20 24.46
C ILE A 117 3.66 -2.85 23.01
N TRP A 118 4.52 -3.23 22.06
CA TRP A 118 4.31 -3.00 20.63
C TRP A 118 3.04 -3.68 20.10
N GLN A 119 2.81 -4.92 20.52
CA GLN A 119 1.68 -5.74 20.07
C GLN A 119 0.36 -5.43 20.79
N ASN A 120 0.35 -4.76 21.95
CA ASN A 120 -0.88 -4.62 22.74
C ASN A 120 -1.24 -3.19 23.17
N PHE A 121 -0.29 -2.28 23.37
CA PHE A 121 -0.56 -0.98 24.02
C PHE A 121 -0.46 0.22 23.08
N LEU A 122 0.22 0.10 21.93
CA LEU A 122 0.21 1.12 20.89
C LEU A 122 -1.07 0.96 20.05
N ILE A 123 -2.14 1.59 20.52
CA ILE A 123 -3.46 1.57 19.89
C ILE A 123 -3.72 2.94 19.25
N PRO A 124 -4.02 3.00 17.95
CA PRO A 124 -4.39 1.87 17.09
C PRO A 124 -3.20 1.20 16.38
N ASP A 125 -2.06 1.88 16.36
CA ASP A 125 -0.83 1.45 15.71
C ASP A 125 0.40 2.13 16.35
N ASN A 126 1.59 1.82 15.82
CA ASN A 126 2.87 2.32 16.31
C ASN A 126 3.05 3.84 16.17
N ARG A 127 2.17 4.54 15.44
CA ARG A 127 2.16 6.00 15.32
C ARG A 127 1.31 6.67 16.40
N MET A 128 0.70 5.94 17.33
CA MET A 128 -0.05 6.53 18.44
C MET A 128 0.69 7.70 19.14
N PRO A 129 2.02 7.61 19.44
CA PRO A 129 2.74 8.71 20.09
C PRO A 129 2.85 10.01 19.25
N TRP A 130 2.59 9.95 17.94
CA TRP A 130 2.56 11.12 17.05
C TRP A 130 1.28 11.94 17.21
N ILE A 131 0.18 11.31 17.64
CA ILE A 131 -1.18 11.90 17.66
C ILE A 131 -1.21 13.30 18.31
N PRO A 132 -0.72 13.53 19.55
CA PRO A 132 -0.87 14.85 20.17
C PRO A 132 -0.06 15.95 19.47
N PHE A 133 1.13 15.61 18.94
CA PHE A 133 1.95 16.58 18.20
C PHE A 133 1.31 16.91 16.85
N ALA A 134 0.75 15.90 16.18
CA ALA A 134 0.00 16.06 14.95
C ALA A 134 -1.28 16.88 15.17
N VAL A 135 -2.05 16.62 16.23
CA VAL A 135 -3.25 17.41 16.57
C VAL A 135 -2.91 18.86 16.84
N CYS A 136 -1.92 19.15 17.70
CA CYS A 136 -1.51 20.52 18.00
C CYS A 136 -1.08 21.27 16.73
N LYS A 137 -0.24 20.64 15.91
CA LYS A 137 0.23 21.22 14.65
C LYS A 137 -0.90 21.36 13.63
N GLY A 138 -1.77 20.37 13.52
CA GLY A 138 -2.91 20.34 12.61
C GLY A 138 -3.96 21.39 12.93
N ILE A 139 -4.28 21.62 14.21
CA ILE A 139 -5.16 22.72 14.64
C ILE A 139 -4.56 24.07 14.24
N LYS A 140 -3.26 24.26 14.45
CA LYS A 140 -2.54 25.48 14.05
C LYS A 140 -2.64 25.70 12.54
N ILE A 141 -2.32 24.68 11.73
CA ILE A 141 -2.42 24.73 10.27
C ILE A 141 -3.85 25.05 9.83
N CYS A 142 -4.85 24.38 10.42
CA CYS A 142 -6.25 24.59 10.05
C CYS A 142 -6.71 26.04 10.22
N ARG A 143 -6.16 26.75 11.22
CA ARG A 143 -6.46 28.16 11.48
C ARG A 143 -5.66 29.10 10.61
N GLU A 144 -4.36 28.87 10.46
CA GLU A 144 -3.46 29.77 9.71
C GLU A 144 -3.67 29.68 8.20
N GLU A 145 -3.94 28.47 7.69
CA GLU A 145 -4.10 28.24 6.26
C GLU A 145 -5.56 28.29 5.80
N ASN A 146 -6.52 28.46 6.72
CA ASN A 146 -7.96 28.40 6.44
C ASN A 146 -8.37 27.08 5.76
N ILE A 147 -8.07 25.95 6.40
CA ILE A 147 -8.41 24.62 5.88
C ILE A 147 -9.93 24.41 5.93
N ASP A 148 -10.51 23.89 4.87
CA ASP A 148 -11.95 23.61 4.75
C ASP A 148 -12.27 22.15 5.11
N VAL A 149 -11.46 21.22 4.59
CA VAL A 149 -11.67 19.77 4.71
C VAL A 149 -10.41 19.06 5.17
N ILE A 150 -10.58 18.00 5.94
CA ILE A 150 -9.49 17.14 6.41
C ILE A 150 -9.58 15.82 5.64
N TYR A 151 -8.45 15.37 5.10
CA TYR A 151 -8.28 14.04 4.54
C TYR A 151 -7.36 13.23 5.47
N SER A 152 -7.62 11.94 5.68
CA SER A 152 -6.71 11.08 6.45
C SER A 152 -6.64 9.68 5.86
N SER A 153 -5.45 9.08 5.78
CA SER A 153 -5.25 7.78 5.12
C SER A 153 -4.87 6.65 6.10
N ALA A 154 -5.53 5.50 6.01
CA ALA A 154 -5.12 4.21 6.60
C ALA A 154 -4.13 3.48 5.66
N PRO A 155 -3.35 2.45 6.06
CA PRO A 155 -3.45 1.60 7.25
C PRO A 155 -2.80 2.16 8.52
N CYS A 156 -2.34 3.41 8.55
CA CYS A 156 -2.03 4.09 9.80
C CYS A 156 -3.28 4.78 10.37
N TYR A 157 -4.05 4.04 11.16
CA TYR A 157 -5.30 4.48 11.79
C TYR A 157 -5.10 5.61 12.80
N SER A 158 -3.89 5.83 13.30
CA SER A 158 -3.55 7.05 14.06
C SER A 158 -3.87 8.33 13.27
N ASN A 159 -3.76 8.30 11.92
CA ASN A 159 -4.16 9.42 11.06
C ASN A 159 -5.66 9.76 11.22
N HIS A 160 -6.53 8.74 11.32
CA HIS A 160 -7.97 8.94 11.53
C HIS A 160 -8.28 9.52 12.91
N ILE A 161 -7.55 9.12 13.95
CA ILE A 161 -7.73 9.69 15.29
C ILE A 161 -7.32 11.16 15.31
N VAL A 162 -6.20 11.52 14.67
CA VAL A 162 -5.79 12.93 14.54
C VAL A 162 -6.87 13.73 13.81
N ALA A 163 -7.37 13.24 12.68
CA ALA A 163 -8.43 13.90 11.92
C ALA A 163 -9.72 14.08 12.73
N TRP A 164 -10.14 13.06 13.47
CA TRP A 164 -11.32 13.12 14.34
C TRP A 164 -11.19 14.19 15.42
N ILE A 165 -10.03 14.28 16.08
CA ILE A 165 -9.80 15.29 17.14
C ILE A 165 -9.82 16.70 16.54
N ILE A 166 -9.16 16.92 15.40
CA ILE A 166 -9.15 18.23 14.73
C ILE A 166 -10.56 18.60 14.25
N LYS A 167 -11.29 17.65 13.65
CA LYS A 167 -12.70 17.81 13.27
C LYS A 167 -13.54 18.26 14.46
N GLY A 168 -13.45 17.58 15.59
CA GLY A 168 -14.21 17.93 16.80
C GLY A 168 -13.85 19.32 17.34
N ALA A 169 -12.56 19.69 17.29
CA ALA A 169 -12.09 20.97 17.81
C ALA A 169 -12.43 22.18 16.91
N LEU A 170 -12.55 21.98 15.60
CA LEU A 170 -12.68 23.07 14.61
C LEU A 170 -13.90 22.92 13.69
N ASN A 171 -14.77 21.96 13.96
CA ASN A 171 -15.97 21.64 13.17
C ASN A 171 -15.71 21.47 11.66
N LYS A 172 -14.60 20.83 11.28
CA LYS A 172 -14.20 20.64 9.87
C LYS A 172 -14.89 19.44 9.23
N LYS A 173 -15.02 19.44 7.91
CA LYS A 173 -15.40 18.23 7.15
C LYS A 173 -14.25 17.24 7.14
N TRP A 174 -14.56 15.95 7.11
CA TRP A 174 -13.57 14.87 7.19
C TRP A 174 -13.85 13.75 6.20
N VAL A 175 -12.89 13.54 5.31
CA VAL A 175 -12.80 12.39 4.39
C VAL A 175 -11.78 11.39 4.94
N ALA A 176 -12.23 10.16 5.21
CA ALA A 176 -11.37 9.08 5.71
C ALA A 176 -11.10 8.04 4.62
N ASP A 177 -9.85 7.88 4.24
CA ASP A 177 -9.40 6.92 3.21
C ASP A 177 -8.96 5.60 3.83
N TYR A 178 -9.85 4.60 3.76
CA TYR A 178 -9.61 3.21 4.13
C TYR A 178 -9.00 2.45 2.95
N ARG A 179 -7.67 2.58 2.78
CA ARG A 179 -6.91 1.68 1.89
C ARG A 179 -6.99 0.22 2.31
N ASP A 180 -7.06 0.02 3.63
CA ASP A 180 -7.25 -1.25 4.30
C ASP A 180 -8.35 -1.05 5.33
N LEU A 181 -9.23 -2.04 5.50
CA LEU A 181 -10.21 -2.01 6.58
C LEU A 181 -9.50 -2.14 7.93
N TRP A 182 -10.03 -1.50 8.98
CA TRP A 182 -9.34 -1.50 10.26
C TRP A 182 -9.52 -2.83 11.01
N THR A 183 -10.72 -3.13 11.51
CA THR A 183 -10.93 -4.31 12.38
C THR A 183 -11.58 -5.51 11.70
N THR A 184 -11.72 -5.46 10.37
CA THR A 184 -12.33 -6.53 9.56
C THR A 184 -11.34 -7.19 8.58
N THR A 185 -10.13 -6.65 8.46
CA THR A 185 -9.09 -7.20 7.58
C THR A 185 -8.63 -8.57 8.05
N LEU A 186 -8.69 -9.57 7.16
CA LEU A 186 -8.40 -10.98 7.47
C LEU A 186 -6.92 -11.24 7.79
N TYR A 187 -6.02 -10.42 7.24
CA TYR A 187 -4.58 -10.49 7.50
C TYR A 187 -4.11 -9.63 8.69
N ARG A 188 -5.02 -8.99 9.43
CA ARG A 188 -4.66 -8.25 10.66
C ARG A 188 -4.72 -9.17 11.88
N HIS A 189 -3.54 -9.55 12.38
CA HIS A 189 -3.44 -10.34 13.60
C HIS A 189 -3.55 -9.46 14.85
N TYR A 190 -4.60 -9.70 15.62
CA TYR A 190 -4.76 -9.14 16.96
C TYR A 190 -4.07 -10.06 17.96
N GLY A 191 -3.01 -9.58 18.62
CA GLY A 191 -2.34 -10.37 19.67
C GLY A 191 -3.25 -10.71 20.86
N SER A 192 -4.33 -9.95 21.08
CA SER A 192 -5.27 -10.15 22.19
C SER A 192 -6.72 -9.78 21.82
N GLY A 193 -7.68 -10.53 22.37
CA GLY A 193 -9.12 -10.32 22.12
C GLY A 193 -9.65 -8.99 22.66
N TRP A 194 -9.10 -8.49 23.79
CA TRP A 194 -9.49 -7.20 24.35
C TRP A 194 -9.07 -6.03 23.44
N ARG A 195 -7.88 -6.09 22.84
CA ARG A 195 -7.41 -5.08 21.87
C ARG A 195 -8.35 -5.01 20.68
N LYS A 196 -8.77 -6.17 20.15
CA LYS A 196 -9.75 -6.25 19.06
C LYS A 196 -11.09 -5.59 19.44
N ARG A 197 -11.59 -5.82 20.65
CA ARG A 197 -12.82 -5.18 21.14
C ARG A 197 -12.66 -3.66 21.29
N LEU A 198 -11.54 -3.20 21.85
CA LEU A 198 -11.26 -1.77 22.00
C LEU A 198 -11.16 -1.06 20.65
N GLU A 199 -10.37 -1.59 19.71
CA GLU A 199 -10.25 -1.01 18.37
C GLU A 199 -11.58 -1.01 17.63
N LYS A 200 -12.41 -2.06 17.76
CA LYS A 200 -13.78 -2.08 17.21
C LYS A 200 -14.64 -0.95 17.77
N GLY A 201 -14.56 -0.71 19.08
CA GLY A 201 -15.29 0.38 19.73
C GLY A 201 -14.81 1.76 19.27
N ILE A 202 -13.50 1.95 19.09
CA ILE A 202 -12.94 3.20 18.56
C ILE A 202 -13.39 3.38 17.10
N GLU A 203 -13.21 2.37 16.25
CA GLU A 203 -13.57 2.43 14.83
C GLU A 203 -15.05 2.77 14.63
N ARG A 204 -15.96 2.15 15.39
CA ARG A 204 -17.40 2.47 15.33
C ARG A 204 -17.66 3.96 15.59
N ARG A 205 -17.06 4.52 16.65
CA ARG A 205 -17.21 5.95 16.98
C ARG A 205 -16.64 6.87 15.91
N LEU A 206 -15.55 6.47 15.26
CA LEU A 206 -14.94 7.27 14.20
C LEU A 206 -15.80 7.25 12.93
N VAL A 207 -16.26 6.08 12.50
CA VAL A 207 -17.08 5.89 11.30
C VAL A 207 -18.33 6.78 11.33
N ASP A 208 -19.00 6.88 12.48
CA ASP A 208 -20.18 7.71 12.64
C ASP A 208 -19.89 9.21 12.39
N LYS A 209 -18.64 9.64 12.58
CA LYS A 209 -18.20 11.05 12.48
C LYS A 209 -17.54 11.42 11.14
N MET A 210 -17.32 10.48 10.23
CA MET A 210 -16.67 10.75 8.92
C MET A 210 -17.66 11.30 7.90
N ASP A 211 -17.50 12.52 7.38
CA ASP A 211 -18.44 13.06 6.38
C ASP A 211 -18.42 12.25 5.08
N ALA A 212 -17.25 11.72 4.69
CA ALA A 212 -17.12 10.72 3.64
C ALA A 212 -16.07 9.66 3.99
N ILE A 213 -16.28 8.44 3.50
CA ILE A 213 -15.42 7.28 3.70
C ILE A 213 -15.01 6.78 2.32
N LEU A 214 -13.71 6.77 2.04
CA LEU A 214 -13.18 6.16 0.83
C LEU A 214 -12.77 4.73 1.13
N VAL A 215 -13.11 3.80 0.24
CA VAL A 215 -12.61 2.43 0.24
C VAL A 215 -12.07 2.09 -1.14
N VAL A 216 -11.23 1.06 -1.24
CA VAL A 216 -10.56 0.72 -2.50
C VAL A 216 -11.30 -0.30 -3.36
N THR A 217 -12.33 -0.99 -2.83
CA THR A 217 -13.12 -1.98 -3.59
C THR A 217 -14.59 -2.00 -3.15
N ASP A 218 -15.47 -2.44 -4.04
CA ASP A 218 -16.89 -2.67 -3.71
C ASP A 218 -17.08 -3.76 -2.64
N THR A 219 -16.15 -4.74 -2.58
CA THR A 219 -16.12 -5.72 -1.49
C THR A 219 -15.91 -5.03 -0.14
N MET A 220 -14.95 -4.10 -0.04
CA MET A 220 -14.73 -3.35 1.20
C MET A 220 -15.93 -2.46 1.56
N LYS A 221 -16.57 -1.81 0.56
CA LYS A 221 -17.82 -1.06 0.77
C LYS A 221 -18.90 -1.95 1.37
N SER A 222 -19.13 -3.12 0.78
CA SER A 222 -20.12 -4.11 1.23
C SER A 222 -19.83 -4.60 2.65
N ILE A 223 -18.56 -4.86 2.98
CA ILE A 223 -18.12 -5.24 4.33
C ILE A 223 -18.43 -4.13 5.34
N MET A 224 -18.15 -2.86 5.00
CA MET A 224 -18.44 -1.73 5.89
C MET A 224 -19.93 -1.54 6.13
N LEU A 225 -20.76 -1.62 5.08
CA LEU A 225 -22.22 -1.51 5.19
C LEU A 225 -22.81 -2.61 6.07
N LYS A 226 -22.36 -3.86 5.87
CA LYS A 226 -22.79 -5.00 6.69
C LYS A 226 -22.37 -4.86 8.15
N LYS A 227 -21.16 -4.35 8.40
CA LYS A 227 -20.62 -4.20 9.77
C LYS A 227 -21.27 -3.05 10.54
N TYR A 228 -21.62 -1.97 9.84
CA TYR A 228 -22.10 -0.74 10.46
C TYR A 228 -23.56 -0.49 10.07
N ALA A 229 -24.46 -1.17 10.77
CA ALA A 229 -25.89 -0.92 10.64
C ALA A 229 -26.21 0.58 10.82
N GLY A 230 -26.99 1.13 9.87
CA GLY A 230 -27.36 2.55 9.80
C GLY A 230 -26.34 3.46 9.11
N LEU A 231 -25.19 2.95 8.65
CA LEU A 231 -24.25 3.74 7.87
C LEU A 231 -24.86 4.07 6.50
N ASN A 232 -25.05 5.35 6.22
CA ASN A 232 -25.56 5.81 4.93
C ASN A 232 -24.59 5.42 3.81
N GLU A 233 -25.08 4.63 2.85
CA GLU A 233 -24.31 4.17 1.71
C GLU A 233 -23.68 5.31 0.90
N ASN A 234 -24.38 6.44 0.78
CA ASN A 234 -23.90 7.59 0.02
C ASN A 234 -22.63 8.22 0.61
N ARG A 235 -22.32 7.97 1.90
CA ARG A 235 -21.07 8.41 2.55
C ARG A 235 -19.89 7.54 2.15
N ILE A 236 -20.10 6.32 1.66
CA ILE A 236 -19.02 5.43 1.26
C ILE A 236 -18.80 5.56 -0.25
N LYS A 237 -17.62 6.02 -0.64
CA LYS A 237 -17.20 6.16 -2.03
C LYS A 237 -16.10 5.16 -2.32
N VAL A 238 -16.20 4.48 -3.46
CA VAL A 238 -15.15 3.56 -3.91
C VAL A 238 -14.21 4.36 -4.81
N ILE A 239 -12.97 4.55 -4.35
CA ILE A 239 -11.87 5.05 -5.19
C ILE A 239 -10.77 4.01 -5.09
N THR A 240 -10.60 3.25 -6.16
CA THR A 240 -9.68 2.12 -6.21
C THR A 240 -8.23 2.56 -6.06
N ASN A 241 -7.33 1.58 -5.90
CA ASN A 241 -5.95 1.84 -6.30
C ASN A 241 -5.88 2.02 -7.82
N GLY A 242 -4.73 2.47 -8.30
CA GLY A 242 -4.57 2.83 -9.70
C GLY A 242 -3.11 2.90 -10.11
N TYR A 243 -2.92 2.97 -11.42
CA TYR A 243 -1.62 3.08 -12.08
C TYR A 243 -1.36 4.50 -12.52
N ASP A 244 -0.09 4.85 -12.62
CA ASP A 244 0.35 6.12 -13.15
C ASP A 244 1.15 5.88 -14.44
N PRO A 245 0.64 6.26 -15.61
CA PRO A 245 1.39 6.16 -16.86
C PRO A 245 2.75 6.88 -16.80
N ASP A 246 2.84 7.97 -16.03
CA ASP A 246 4.08 8.73 -15.90
C ASP A 246 5.19 7.92 -15.20
N ASP A 247 4.84 6.89 -14.42
CA ASP A 247 5.83 5.99 -13.78
C ASP A 247 6.65 5.20 -14.82
N PHE A 248 6.13 5.08 -16.05
CA PHE A 248 6.74 4.29 -17.13
C PHE A 248 7.25 5.13 -18.30
N LYS A 249 7.00 6.46 -18.33
CA LYS A 249 7.31 7.30 -19.51
C LYS A 249 8.80 7.31 -19.87
N ASP A 250 9.67 7.26 -18.86
CA ASP A 250 11.12 7.38 -19.00
C ASP A 250 11.81 6.00 -19.06
N ILE A 251 11.03 4.91 -19.04
CA ILE A 251 11.54 3.55 -19.14
C ILE A 251 11.63 3.19 -20.62
N THR A 252 12.86 3.13 -21.13
CA THR A 252 13.10 2.59 -22.46
C THR A 252 12.75 1.11 -22.48
N GLU A 253 11.94 0.68 -23.44
CA GLU A 253 11.79 -0.75 -23.71
C GLU A 253 13.18 -1.30 -24.03
N GLY A 254 13.67 -2.17 -23.17
CA GLY A 254 14.86 -2.95 -23.45
C GLY A 254 14.59 -3.78 -24.71
N THR A 255 15.63 -4.01 -25.50
CA THR A 255 15.63 -5.16 -26.39
C THR A 255 15.69 -6.40 -25.51
N SER A 256 14.56 -6.81 -24.92
CA SER A 256 14.41 -8.16 -24.39
C SER A 256 14.83 -9.03 -25.57
N GLY A 257 15.99 -9.68 -25.45
CA GLY A 257 16.58 -10.44 -26.55
C GLY A 257 15.70 -11.64 -26.91
N ASN A 258 16.31 -12.70 -27.43
CA ASN A 258 15.61 -13.97 -27.65
C ASN A 258 15.14 -14.67 -26.35
N GLU A 259 15.20 -14.04 -25.18
CA GLU A 259 14.82 -14.63 -23.89
C GLU A 259 13.38 -14.29 -23.49
N PHE A 260 12.64 -15.31 -23.07
CA PHE A 260 11.30 -15.19 -22.50
C PHE A 260 11.38 -14.98 -20.98
N ILE A 261 11.19 -13.73 -20.55
CA ILE A 261 11.32 -13.33 -19.15
C ILE A 261 9.94 -13.31 -18.46
N ILE A 262 9.78 -14.11 -17.42
CA ILE A 262 8.64 -14.05 -16.51
C ILE A 262 9.08 -13.32 -15.25
N SER A 263 8.38 -12.27 -14.81
CA SER A 263 8.72 -11.60 -13.55
C SER A 263 7.57 -11.50 -12.56
N TYR A 264 7.91 -11.62 -11.28
CA TYR A 264 7.08 -11.25 -10.15
C TYR A 264 7.81 -10.17 -9.36
N THR A 265 7.15 -9.04 -9.08
CA THR A 265 7.75 -7.95 -8.31
C THR A 265 6.94 -7.65 -7.05
N GLY A 266 7.52 -7.80 -5.87
CA GLY A 266 6.88 -7.44 -4.60
C GLY A 266 7.23 -8.42 -3.49
N VAL A 267 6.57 -8.25 -2.34
CA VAL A 267 6.77 -9.13 -1.19
C VAL A 267 6.02 -10.44 -1.39
N ILE A 268 6.66 -11.55 -1.05
CA ILE A 268 6.04 -12.88 -1.00
C ILE A 268 5.96 -13.31 0.46
N TYR A 269 4.73 -13.36 0.97
CA TYR A 269 4.45 -13.80 2.33
C TYR A 269 4.39 -15.33 2.43
N SER A 270 4.43 -15.86 3.65
CA SER A 270 4.40 -17.30 3.92
C SER A 270 3.15 -17.99 3.38
N SER A 271 2.01 -17.29 3.33
CA SER A 271 0.72 -17.85 2.87
C SER A 271 0.60 -17.98 1.34
N TYR A 272 1.53 -17.42 0.56
CA TYR A 272 1.50 -17.50 -0.91
C TYR A 272 1.71 -18.95 -1.39
N LYS A 273 0.94 -19.36 -2.40
CA LYS A 273 0.94 -20.73 -2.96
C LYS A 273 1.60 -20.72 -4.34
N LEU A 274 2.93 -20.85 -4.35
CA LEU A 274 3.77 -20.85 -5.56
C LEU A 274 4.33 -22.23 -5.93
N ASP A 275 4.04 -23.25 -5.13
CA ASP A 275 4.67 -24.56 -5.24
C ASP A 275 4.23 -25.25 -6.54
N CYS A 276 2.94 -25.16 -6.89
CA CYS A 276 2.39 -25.67 -8.15
C CYS A 276 2.94 -24.93 -9.37
N PHE A 277 3.22 -23.62 -9.24
CA PHE A 277 3.93 -22.88 -10.29
C PHE A 277 5.34 -23.43 -10.50
N LEU A 278 6.12 -23.61 -9.44
CA LEU A 278 7.48 -24.16 -9.55
C LEU A 278 7.48 -25.60 -10.10
N HIS A 279 6.51 -26.42 -9.70
CA HIS A 279 6.35 -27.77 -10.24
C HIS A 279 5.95 -27.77 -11.72
N GLY A 280 4.99 -26.93 -12.12
CA GLY A 280 4.57 -26.80 -13.51
C GLY A 280 5.70 -26.32 -14.42
N ILE A 281 6.53 -25.38 -13.97
CA ILE A 281 7.76 -24.99 -14.69
C ILE A 281 8.73 -26.18 -14.77
N GLY A 282 8.93 -26.92 -13.68
CA GLY A 282 9.76 -28.13 -13.68
C GLY A 282 9.31 -29.17 -14.70
N ASP A 283 7.99 -29.40 -14.80
CA ASP A 283 7.41 -30.34 -15.77
C ASP A 283 7.58 -29.81 -17.20
N LEU A 284 7.39 -28.51 -17.45
CA LEU A 284 7.63 -27.89 -18.76
C LEU A 284 9.08 -28.11 -19.24
N ILE A 285 10.06 -27.84 -18.38
CA ILE A 285 11.48 -27.95 -18.71
C ILE A 285 11.89 -29.41 -18.89
N LYS A 286 11.30 -30.34 -18.11
CA LYS A 286 11.52 -31.77 -18.29
C LYS A 286 11.01 -32.25 -19.65
N GLU A 287 9.84 -31.78 -20.08
CA GLU A 287 9.27 -32.09 -21.39
C GLU A 287 10.02 -31.41 -22.55
N LYS A 288 10.58 -30.22 -22.31
CA LYS A 288 11.24 -29.38 -23.32
C LYS A 288 12.55 -28.80 -22.77
N PRO A 289 13.64 -29.59 -22.72
CA PRO A 289 14.90 -29.19 -22.09
C PRO A 289 15.55 -27.93 -22.70
N ASP A 290 15.35 -27.68 -24.00
CA ASP A 290 15.93 -26.52 -24.70
C ASP A 290 15.45 -25.19 -24.11
N LEU A 291 14.25 -25.16 -23.52
CA LEU A 291 13.68 -23.97 -22.87
C LEU A 291 14.49 -23.49 -21.66
N LYS A 292 15.38 -24.33 -21.10
CA LYS A 292 16.24 -23.93 -19.97
C LYS A 292 17.15 -22.73 -20.32
N ARG A 293 17.50 -22.57 -21.59
CA ARG A 293 18.30 -21.45 -22.10
C ARG A 293 17.47 -20.24 -22.49
N GLU A 294 16.20 -20.43 -22.80
CA GLU A 294 15.32 -19.40 -23.35
C GLU A 294 14.41 -18.76 -22.30
N ILE A 295 14.05 -19.48 -21.23
CA ILE A 295 13.17 -18.98 -20.17
C ILE A 295 13.99 -18.50 -18.98
N LYS A 296 13.65 -17.31 -18.48
CA LYS A 296 14.12 -16.77 -17.21
C LYS A 296 12.94 -16.34 -16.34
N ILE A 297 13.01 -16.65 -15.04
CA ILE A 297 11.97 -16.31 -14.08
C ILE A 297 12.59 -15.50 -12.94
N LEU A 298 12.12 -14.28 -12.77
CA LEU A 298 12.65 -13.32 -11.81
C LEU A 298 11.64 -13.07 -10.69
N PHE A 299 11.99 -13.44 -9.47
CA PHE A 299 11.27 -13.01 -8.27
C PHE A 299 12.02 -11.86 -7.62
N ILE A 300 11.52 -10.64 -7.80
CA ILE A 300 12.11 -9.41 -7.30
C ILE A 300 11.37 -8.96 -6.04
N GLY A 301 12.03 -8.98 -4.89
CA GLY A 301 11.49 -8.45 -3.63
C GLY A 301 11.73 -9.35 -2.43
N ASP A 302 11.21 -8.91 -1.28
CA ASP A 302 11.39 -9.66 -0.03
C ASP A 302 10.53 -10.93 -0.04
N ILE A 303 11.16 -12.07 0.21
CA ILE A 303 10.49 -13.36 0.40
C ILE A 303 10.66 -13.75 1.87
N ASN A 304 9.55 -14.06 2.55
CA ASN A 304 9.61 -14.58 3.91
C ASN A 304 10.57 -15.79 4.00
N SER A 305 11.35 -15.89 5.08
CA SER A 305 12.41 -16.89 5.24
C SER A 305 11.94 -18.32 4.98
N ASP A 306 10.80 -18.69 5.53
CA ASP A 306 10.28 -20.05 5.48
C ASP A 306 9.80 -20.37 4.06
N LYS A 307 9.13 -19.40 3.44
CA LYS A 307 8.72 -19.50 2.03
C LYS A 307 9.92 -19.60 1.11
N LYS A 308 10.96 -18.79 1.34
CA LYS A 308 12.20 -18.80 0.57
C LYS A 308 12.90 -20.15 0.66
N ALA A 309 13.01 -20.73 1.87
CA ALA A 309 13.60 -22.05 2.07
C ALA A 309 12.85 -23.14 1.28
N ASN A 310 11.52 -23.14 1.32
CA ASN A 310 10.69 -24.07 0.56
C ASN A 310 10.89 -23.91 -0.96
N MET A 311 10.84 -22.66 -1.46
CA MET A 311 11.07 -22.38 -2.89
C MET A 311 12.45 -22.86 -3.35
N VAL A 312 13.51 -22.58 -2.59
CA VAL A 312 14.88 -23.02 -2.91
C VAL A 312 14.97 -24.54 -2.97
N ASN A 313 14.29 -25.26 -2.07
CA ASN A 313 14.25 -26.72 -2.11
C ASN A 313 13.60 -27.24 -3.41
N ILE A 314 12.44 -26.71 -3.78
CA ILE A 314 11.76 -27.09 -5.02
C ILE A 314 12.60 -26.75 -6.25
N ILE A 315 13.20 -25.55 -6.29
CA ILE A 315 14.07 -25.10 -7.40
C ILE A 315 15.23 -26.07 -7.62
N LYS A 316 15.89 -26.53 -6.54
CA LYS A 316 16.99 -27.51 -6.63
C LYS A 316 16.49 -28.87 -7.10
N ASN A 317 15.43 -29.39 -6.50
CA ASN A 317 14.91 -30.73 -6.79
C ASN A 317 14.32 -30.86 -8.21
N ARG A 318 13.94 -29.74 -8.83
CA ARG A 318 13.40 -29.69 -10.20
C ARG A 318 14.41 -29.17 -11.23
N ASP A 319 15.68 -29.01 -10.87
CA ASP A 319 16.76 -28.52 -11.75
C ASP A 319 16.47 -27.14 -12.41
N LEU A 320 15.90 -26.22 -11.62
CA LEU A 320 15.47 -24.89 -12.07
C LEU A 320 16.43 -23.76 -11.69
N ILE A 321 17.63 -24.08 -11.19
CA ILE A 321 18.60 -23.10 -10.65
C ILE A 321 19.04 -22.09 -11.73
N GLU A 322 19.18 -22.52 -12.98
CA GLU A 322 19.61 -21.67 -14.10
C GLU A 322 18.49 -20.79 -14.69
N ILE A 323 17.24 -21.08 -14.29
CA ILE A 323 16.02 -20.44 -14.80
C ILE A 323 15.48 -19.45 -13.78
N ILE A 324 15.45 -19.81 -12.50
CA ILE A 324 14.76 -19.05 -11.45
C ILE A 324 15.75 -18.26 -10.61
N ARG A 325 15.60 -16.93 -10.60
CA ARG A 325 16.35 -16.02 -9.75
C ARG A 325 15.46 -15.46 -8.65
N LEU A 326 15.93 -15.55 -7.41
CA LEU A 326 15.30 -14.96 -6.23
C LEU A 326 16.11 -13.73 -5.81
N GLU A 327 15.73 -12.56 -6.29
CA GLU A 327 16.40 -11.30 -6.02
C GLU A 327 15.76 -10.56 -4.85
N GLY A 328 16.57 -9.86 -4.07
CA GLY A 328 16.08 -9.08 -2.95
C GLY A 328 15.32 -7.83 -3.37
N LYS A 329 14.99 -6.99 -2.40
CA LYS A 329 14.37 -5.70 -2.66
C LYS A 329 15.29 -4.77 -3.46
N ILE A 330 14.80 -4.28 -4.58
CA ILE A 330 15.43 -3.24 -5.40
C ILE A 330 14.61 -1.92 -5.36
N PRO A 331 15.17 -0.77 -5.77
CA PRO A 331 14.42 0.48 -5.91
C PRO A 331 13.20 0.35 -6.83
N ARG A 332 12.13 1.11 -6.55
CA ARG A 332 10.87 1.02 -7.33
C ARG A 332 11.10 1.23 -8.83
N ALA A 333 11.89 2.22 -9.22
CA ALA A 333 12.16 2.50 -10.63
C ALA A 333 12.73 1.27 -11.37
N GLN A 334 13.68 0.54 -10.77
CA GLN A 334 14.24 -0.68 -11.35
C GLN A 334 13.21 -1.81 -11.39
N ALA A 335 12.34 -1.92 -10.39
CA ALA A 335 11.26 -2.90 -10.41
C ALA A 335 10.26 -2.63 -11.56
N LEU A 336 9.94 -1.37 -11.85
CA LEU A 336 9.08 -0.99 -12.98
C LEU A 336 9.78 -1.28 -14.32
N GLU A 337 11.09 -1.07 -14.41
CA GLU A 337 11.90 -1.43 -15.59
C GLU A 337 11.87 -2.94 -15.84
N VAL A 338 12.06 -3.76 -14.80
CA VAL A 338 11.92 -5.23 -14.91
C VAL A 338 10.52 -5.59 -15.42
N GLN A 339 9.46 -4.94 -14.92
CA GLN A 339 8.10 -5.20 -15.39
C GLN A 339 7.93 -4.85 -16.88
N LYS A 340 8.39 -3.66 -17.30
CA LYS A 340 8.29 -3.20 -18.69
C LYS A 340 9.15 -4.01 -19.66
N ASN A 341 10.20 -4.67 -19.18
CA ASN A 341 11.09 -5.51 -19.99
C ASN A 341 10.80 -7.01 -19.90
N SER A 342 9.78 -7.41 -19.14
CA SER A 342 9.34 -8.81 -19.07
C SER A 342 8.48 -9.19 -20.28
N SER A 343 8.54 -10.47 -20.66
CA SER A 343 7.64 -11.06 -21.67
C SER A 343 6.29 -11.46 -21.04
N LEU A 344 6.28 -11.82 -19.77
CA LEU A 344 5.08 -12.21 -19.01
C LEU A 344 5.19 -11.74 -17.55
N LEU A 345 4.09 -11.22 -17.00
CA LEU A 345 4.04 -10.78 -15.61
C LEU A 345 3.26 -11.79 -14.76
N LEU A 346 3.90 -12.32 -13.73
CA LEU A 346 3.28 -13.25 -12.79
C LEU A 346 2.55 -12.46 -11.70
N PHE A 347 1.22 -12.62 -11.64
CA PHE A 347 0.40 -12.02 -10.61
C PHE A 347 -0.11 -13.09 -9.64
N HIS A 348 0.10 -12.89 -8.35
CA HIS A 348 -0.39 -13.80 -7.31
C HIS A 348 -0.70 -13.01 -6.03
N LEU A 349 -1.68 -13.49 -5.27
CA LEU A 349 -2.10 -12.97 -3.97
C LEU A 349 -2.21 -14.13 -2.99
N SER A 350 -2.11 -13.84 -1.68
CA SER A 350 -2.40 -14.86 -0.69
C SER A 350 -3.90 -15.19 -0.64
N PRO A 351 -4.28 -16.37 -0.12
CA PRO A 351 -5.68 -16.72 0.12
C PRO A 351 -6.42 -15.64 0.92
N GLU A 352 -5.82 -15.14 2.01
CA GLU A 352 -6.47 -14.15 2.88
C GLU A 352 -6.74 -12.82 2.18
N MET A 353 -5.81 -12.38 1.31
CA MET A 353 -5.99 -11.18 0.50
C MET A 353 -7.12 -11.36 -0.50
N THR A 354 -7.16 -12.52 -1.15
CA THR A 354 -8.18 -12.90 -2.14
C THR A 354 -9.57 -12.90 -1.52
N GLU A 355 -9.73 -13.55 -0.36
CA GLU A 355 -11.00 -13.61 0.38
C GLU A 355 -11.47 -12.23 0.87
N SER A 356 -10.54 -11.34 1.22
CA SER A 356 -10.89 -9.99 1.65
C SER A 356 -11.34 -9.05 0.51
N GLY A 357 -11.29 -9.52 -0.74
CA GLY A 357 -11.54 -8.70 -1.93
C GLY A 357 -10.47 -7.62 -2.13
N ALA A 358 -9.21 -7.93 -1.78
CA ALA A 358 -8.10 -7.02 -1.97
C ALA A 358 -7.58 -7.12 -3.41
N VAL A 359 -7.27 -5.96 -4.00
CA VAL A 359 -6.55 -5.86 -5.27
C VAL A 359 -5.26 -5.10 -5.01
N SER A 360 -4.12 -5.78 -5.09
CA SER A 360 -2.82 -5.17 -4.80
C SER A 360 -2.44 -4.11 -5.84
N SER A 361 -1.63 -3.12 -5.45
CA SER A 361 -1.12 -2.08 -6.36
C SER A 361 -0.39 -2.65 -7.59
N LYS A 362 0.18 -3.86 -7.46
CA LYS A 362 0.94 -4.55 -8.51
C LYS A 362 0.11 -4.79 -9.77
N LEU A 363 -1.18 -5.14 -9.64
CA LEU A 363 -2.03 -5.37 -10.82
C LEU A 363 -2.15 -4.12 -11.68
N TYR A 364 -2.25 -2.97 -11.03
CA TYR A 364 -2.33 -1.68 -11.72
C TYR A 364 -0.99 -1.32 -12.38
N ASP A 365 0.13 -1.47 -11.66
CA ASP A 365 1.46 -1.28 -12.25
C ASP A 365 1.65 -2.18 -13.49
N TYR A 366 1.13 -3.42 -13.47
CA TYR A 366 1.20 -4.35 -14.61
C TYR A 366 0.38 -3.90 -15.82
N TRP A 367 -0.75 -3.23 -15.62
CA TRP A 367 -1.48 -2.60 -16.72
C TRP A 367 -0.68 -1.50 -17.40
N ALA A 368 0.05 -0.69 -16.62
CA ALA A 368 0.93 0.35 -17.15
C ALA A 368 2.21 -0.21 -17.80
N ALA A 369 2.66 -1.39 -17.39
CA ALA A 369 3.75 -2.11 -18.04
C ALA A 369 3.34 -2.68 -19.41
N GLU A 370 2.04 -2.84 -19.68
CA GLU A 370 1.47 -3.28 -20.95
C GLU A 370 1.93 -4.68 -21.41
N LYS A 371 2.28 -5.54 -20.45
CA LYS A 371 2.67 -6.94 -20.68
C LYS A 371 1.53 -7.89 -20.31
N PRO A 372 1.46 -9.08 -20.93
CA PRO A 372 0.47 -10.08 -20.54
C PRO A 372 0.65 -10.50 -19.09
N ILE A 373 -0.46 -10.85 -18.44
CA ILE A 373 -0.48 -11.24 -17.02
C ILE A 373 -0.89 -12.70 -16.91
N LEU A 374 -0.04 -13.52 -16.29
CA LEU A 374 -0.42 -14.82 -15.77
C LEU A 374 -0.84 -14.66 -14.31
N ALA A 375 -2.14 -14.68 -14.05
CA ALA A 375 -2.69 -14.52 -12.71
C ALA A 375 -2.97 -15.88 -12.06
N LEU A 376 -2.25 -16.22 -11.00
CA LEU A 376 -2.50 -17.41 -10.19
C LEU A 376 -3.47 -17.04 -9.08
N LEU A 377 -4.78 -17.22 -9.30
CA LEU A 377 -5.81 -16.78 -8.37
C LEU A 377 -6.99 -17.76 -8.39
N PRO A 378 -7.67 -17.98 -7.25
CA PRO A 378 -8.96 -18.67 -7.24
C PRO A 378 -9.95 -17.99 -8.18
N SER A 379 -10.66 -18.81 -8.95
CA SER A 379 -11.77 -18.37 -9.81
C SER A 379 -12.82 -17.63 -8.98
N GLY A 380 -13.32 -16.50 -9.49
CA GLY A 380 -14.32 -15.66 -8.80
C GLY A 380 -13.76 -14.68 -7.78
N SER A 381 -12.44 -14.60 -7.59
CA SER A 381 -11.86 -13.50 -6.81
C SER A 381 -11.93 -12.16 -7.55
N LEU A 382 -12.04 -11.04 -6.82
CA LEU A 382 -12.13 -9.72 -7.43
C LEU A 382 -10.92 -9.40 -8.32
N ALA A 383 -9.72 -9.80 -7.92
CA ALA A 383 -8.52 -9.61 -8.72
C ALA A 383 -8.53 -10.48 -10.00
N ALA A 384 -9.08 -11.70 -9.95
CA ALA A 384 -9.28 -12.52 -11.15
C ALA A 384 -10.28 -11.87 -12.11
N GLU A 385 -11.41 -11.35 -11.58
CA GLU A 385 -12.37 -10.60 -12.40
C GLU A 385 -11.73 -9.39 -13.08
N TYR A 386 -10.81 -8.68 -12.40
CA TYR A 386 -10.14 -7.52 -12.97
C TYR A 386 -9.22 -7.93 -14.13
N VAL A 387 -8.48 -9.04 -14.00
CA VAL A 387 -7.65 -9.58 -15.09
C VAL A 387 -8.51 -9.96 -16.30
N ILE A 388 -9.66 -10.60 -16.07
CA ILE A 388 -10.60 -10.99 -17.13
C ILE A 388 -11.24 -9.77 -17.80
N LYS A 389 -11.80 -8.83 -17.01
CA LYS A 389 -12.47 -7.62 -17.52
C LYS A 389 -11.51 -6.67 -18.26
N SER A 390 -10.25 -6.62 -17.83
CA SER A 390 -9.20 -5.86 -18.50
C SER A 390 -8.65 -6.53 -19.76
N ASN A 391 -8.94 -7.82 -19.98
CA ASN A 391 -8.42 -8.61 -21.11
C ASN A 391 -6.89 -8.48 -21.29
N THR A 392 -6.15 -8.46 -20.17
CA THR A 392 -4.68 -8.31 -20.15
C THR A 392 -3.94 -9.62 -19.92
N GLY A 393 -4.64 -10.76 -19.86
CA GLY A 393 -4.01 -12.05 -19.66
C GLY A 393 -4.98 -13.13 -19.23
N CYS A 394 -4.49 -14.18 -18.57
CA CYS A 394 -5.28 -15.31 -18.11
C CYS A 394 -5.25 -15.49 -16.60
N VAL A 395 -6.28 -16.17 -16.08
CA VAL A 395 -6.39 -16.58 -14.67
C VAL A 395 -6.30 -18.09 -14.62
N VAL A 396 -5.42 -18.61 -13.76
CA VAL A 396 -5.22 -20.03 -13.52
C VAL A 396 -5.33 -20.30 -12.03
N ASP A 397 -5.91 -21.45 -11.66
CA ASP A 397 -5.97 -21.85 -10.26
C ASP A 397 -4.54 -22.05 -9.71
N PRO A 398 -4.17 -21.44 -8.57
CA PRO A 398 -2.84 -21.58 -7.98
C PRO A 398 -2.49 -23.01 -7.56
N HIS A 399 -3.44 -23.95 -7.54
CA HIS A 399 -3.26 -25.36 -7.22
C HIS A 399 -3.19 -26.29 -8.44
N ASP A 400 -3.33 -25.77 -9.65
CA ASP A 400 -3.31 -26.58 -10.88
C ASP A 400 -1.97 -26.41 -11.63
N SER A 401 -1.01 -27.30 -11.33
CA SER A 401 0.32 -27.25 -11.95
C SER A 401 0.29 -27.49 -13.47
N GLU A 402 -0.68 -28.28 -13.96
CA GLU A 402 -0.80 -28.59 -15.38
C GLU A 402 -1.35 -27.40 -16.17
N ALA A 403 -2.40 -26.76 -15.67
CA ALA A 403 -2.93 -25.54 -16.26
C ALA A 403 -1.88 -24.41 -16.25
N ILE A 404 -1.07 -24.30 -15.18
CA ILE A 404 0.03 -23.32 -15.12
C ILE A 404 1.08 -23.62 -16.19
N LYS A 405 1.52 -24.89 -16.31
CA LYS A 405 2.46 -25.34 -17.34
C LYS A 405 1.96 -24.96 -18.74
N ASN A 406 0.70 -25.27 -19.03
CA ASN A 406 0.08 -25.02 -20.33
C ASN A 406 -0.05 -23.51 -20.63
N ALA A 407 -0.40 -22.70 -19.62
CA ALA A 407 -0.48 -21.26 -19.77
C ALA A 407 0.89 -20.62 -20.07
N VAL A 408 1.95 -21.03 -19.35
CA VAL A 408 3.32 -20.55 -19.60
C VAL A 408 3.79 -20.97 -20.99
N TRP A 409 3.51 -22.21 -21.40
CA TRP A 409 3.83 -22.70 -22.74
C TRP A 409 3.13 -21.90 -23.84
N SER A 410 1.84 -21.61 -23.69
CA SER A 410 1.08 -20.78 -24.65
C SER A 410 1.72 -19.40 -24.82
N TYR A 411 2.01 -18.70 -23.72
CA TYR A 411 2.64 -17.37 -23.81
C TYR A 411 4.05 -17.40 -24.38
N TYR A 412 4.79 -18.48 -24.15
CA TYR A 412 6.10 -18.67 -24.77
C TYR A 412 5.97 -18.84 -26.30
N GLN A 413 4.99 -19.60 -26.78
CA GLN A 413 4.75 -19.76 -28.22
C GLN A 413 4.30 -18.44 -28.88
N GLU A 414 3.48 -17.66 -28.18
CA GLU A 414 3.09 -16.31 -28.60
C GLU A 414 4.31 -15.39 -28.73
N PHE A 415 5.20 -15.40 -27.73
CA PHE A 415 6.45 -14.65 -27.75
C PHE A 415 7.33 -15.04 -28.94
N GLN A 416 7.56 -16.34 -29.18
CA GLN A 416 8.38 -16.84 -30.29
C GLN A 416 7.81 -16.48 -31.67
N SER A 417 6.49 -16.51 -31.81
CA SER A 417 5.81 -16.15 -33.06
C SER A 417 5.65 -14.64 -33.27
N GLY A 418 5.92 -13.82 -32.25
CA GLY A 418 5.60 -12.39 -32.23
C GLY A 418 4.09 -12.11 -32.23
N SER A 419 3.25 -13.13 -32.03
CA SER A 419 1.80 -12.96 -31.98
C SER A 419 1.39 -12.40 -30.61
N LYS A 420 0.57 -11.36 -30.61
CA LYS A 420 -0.08 -10.85 -29.39
C LYS A 420 -1.55 -11.20 -29.46
N THR A 421 -1.97 -12.22 -28.71
CA THR A 421 -3.37 -12.64 -28.71
C THR A 421 -4.24 -11.77 -27.79
N TYR A 422 -3.64 -11.19 -26.73
CA TYR A 422 -4.36 -10.33 -25.80
C TYR A 422 -4.60 -8.93 -26.38
N ARG A 423 -5.79 -8.38 -26.12
CA ARG A 423 -6.19 -7.03 -26.52
C ARG A 423 -6.72 -6.28 -25.30
N PRO A 424 -5.87 -5.48 -24.61
CA PRO A 424 -6.27 -4.78 -23.39
C PRO A 424 -7.54 -3.96 -23.59
N ASN A 425 -8.51 -4.14 -22.68
CA ASN A 425 -9.74 -3.36 -22.64
C ASN A 425 -9.44 -1.99 -22.00
N MET A 426 -9.04 -1.04 -22.83
CA MET A 426 -8.67 0.30 -22.36
C MET A 426 -9.84 1.07 -21.74
N GLU A 427 -11.09 0.81 -22.14
CA GLU A 427 -12.28 1.40 -21.50
C GLU A 427 -12.39 0.98 -20.03
N PHE A 428 -12.07 -0.27 -19.72
CA PHE A 428 -12.01 -0.75 -18.34
C PHE A 428 -10.76 -0.21 -17.62
N ILE A 429 -9.58 -0.34 -18.23
CA ILE A 429 -8.30 -0.01 -17.59
C ILE A 429 -8.18 1.48 -17.27
N SER A 430 -8.56 2.38 -18.19
CA SER A 430 -8.47 3.85 -18.02
C SER A 430 -9.20 4.38 -16.77
N LYS A 431 -10.22 3.68 -16.27
CA LYS A 431 -10.94 4.02 -15.02
C LYS A 431 -10.03 3.97 -13.78
N PHE A 432 -8.88 3.32 -13.89
CA PHE A 432 -7.90 3.15 -12.82
C PHE A 432 -6.66 4.06 -12.96
N ASP A 433 -6.68 4.99 -13.92
CA ASP A 433 -5.64 6.03 -14.04
C ASP A 433 -5.67 6.94 -12.81
N ARG A 434 -4.50 7.23 -12.22
CA ARG A 434 -4.39 8.10 -11.04
C ARG A 434 -4.96 9.51 -11.25
N ARG A 435 -4.97 10.03 -12.47
CA ARG A 435 -5.60 11.32 -12.82
C ARG A 435 -7.10 11.26 -12.69
N GLU A 436 -7.71 10.19 -13.20
CA GLU A 436 -9.16 9.95 -13.07
C GLU A 436 -9.56 9.72 -11.60
N LEU A 437 -8.77 8.95 -10.84
CA LEU A 437 -9.01 8.75 -9.42
C LEU A 437 -8.88 10.04 -8.60
N ALA A 438 -7.95 10.92 -8.97
CA ALA A 438 -7.82 12.25 -8.34
C ALA A 438 -9.01 13.15 -8.70
N ARG A 439 -9.52 13.09 -9.95
CA ARG A 439 -10.73 13.79 -10.37
C ARG A 439 -11.95 13.35 -9.57
N GLN A 440 -12.11 12.05 -9.30
CA GLN A 440 -13.16 11.53 -8.43
C GLN A 440 -13.02 12.07 -7.00
N LEU A 441 -11.80 12.18 -6.47
CA LEU A 441 -11.55 12.75 -5.16
C LEU A 441 -11.89 14.26 -5.10
N ASN A 442 -11.58 15.04 -6.15
CA ASN A 442 -12.02 16.44 -6.27
C ASN A 442 -13.54 16.54 -6.12
N GLY A 443 -14.29 15.73 -6.89
CA GLY A 443 -15.76 15.75 -6.85
C GLY A 443 -16.34 15.43 -5.46
N ILE A 444 -15.64 14.59 -4.67
CA ILE A 444 -16.02 14.34 -3.27
C ILE A 444 -15.79 15.59 -2.42
N PHE A 445 -14.64 16.25 -2.56
CA PHE A 445 -14.38 17.46 -1.80
C PHE A 445 -15.35 18.59 -2.16
N ASP A 446 -15.67 18.77 -3.45
CA ASP A 446 -16.64 19.76 -3.92
C ASP A 446 -18.05 19.50 -3.34
N SER A 447 -18.47 18.22 -3.31
CA SER A 447 -19.75 17.85 -2.69
C SER A 447 -19.82 18.16 -1.18
N LEU A 448 -18.68 18.27 -0.51
CA LEU A 448 -18.59 18.56 0.93
C LEU A 448 -18.44 20.05 1.24
N SER A 449 -17.95 20.85 0.29
CA SER A 449 -17.76 22.30 0.45
C SER A 449 -19.04 23.10 0.18
N GLY A 450 -20.06 22.50 -0.43
CA GLY A 450 -21.37 23.13 -0.65
C GLY A 450 -21.45 24.04 -1.87
N SER A 451 -20.43 24.01 -2.74
CA SER A 451 -20.44 24.70 -4.04
C SER A 451 -21.16 23.83 -5.07
N GLN A 452 -22.48 24.00 -5.21
CA GLN A 452 -23.22 23.58 -6.41
C GLN A 452 -23.51 24.79 -7.28
#